data_AF-A0A023VTF5-F1
#
_entry.id   AF-A0A023VTF5-F1
#
_cell.length_a   1.000
_cell.length_b   1.000
_cell.length_c   1.000
_cell.angle_alpha   90.00
_cell.angle_beta   90.00
_cell.angle_gamma   90.00
#
_symmetry.space_group_name_H-M   'P 1'
#
loop_
_entity.id
_entity.type
_entity.pdbx_description
1 polymer ?
#
loop_
_entity_poly.entity_id
_entity_poly.type
_entity_poly.pdbx_seq_one_letter_code
_entity_poly.pdbx_strand_id
1 'polypeptide(L)'
;GGFGKKVGAYPGYICAAVASIVTGKPVKWVEDRIENLTATSFARDYHMTTEIAATKDGKVTGLRVHVLADHGAFDACADPSKWPAGFFNIVTGSYDFPTAHLVVDGIYSNKAPGGVAYRCSFRVTEAAYCIERAMDILAQKLGMDPAELRLKNFIKPEQFPYHSALGWEYDSGNYATAMRKAMETVKYAELRKEQAALRAAFKRGETREIMGIGVSFFTEIVGAGPSKNCDILGIAMFDSCEIRMHPTGAGIARMGTKSQGQGHETTWAQIIATEIGIPADNIMVEEGNTDTAPYGLGTYGSRSTPVAGAAIAMAARKIKAKAQMIAAYKLEVHEDDLEFDIDGFRVKGLPEKFMSMKDICWAAYNSVPPGMEPGLEAVSYYDPPNMTYPFGAYICVMTIDVDTGVYKVRRFYALDDCGTRINPMIIE
;
A
#
# COMPACT_ATOMS: atom_id res chain seq x y z
N GLY A 1 -7.10 15.35 0.16
CA GLY A 1 -7.66 13.99 0.16
C GLY A 1 -8.14 13.59 -1.23
N GLY A 2 -7.73 12.41 -1.70
CA GLY A 2 -8.16 11.83 -2.99
C GLY A 2 -8.90 10.51 -2.82
N PHE A 3 -8.33 9.56 -2.08
CA PHE A 3 -8.94 8.25 -1.76
C PHE A 3 -9.43 7.46 -2.99
N GLY A 4 -8.68 7.49 -4.09
CA GLY A 4 -9.03 6.81 -5.35
C GLY A 4 -9.99 7.59 -6.25
N LYS A 5 -10.77 8.54 -5.70
CA LYS A 5 -11.71 9.33 -6.51
C LYS A 5 -11.04 10.21 -7.55
N LYS A 6 -9.79 10.60 -7.33
CA LYS A 6 -9.07 11.54 -8.20
C LYS A 6 -8.04 10.86 -9.12
N VAL A 7 -8.27 9.59 -9.47
CA VAL A 7 -7.42 8.86 -10.42
C VAL A 7 -7.83 9.15 -11.87
N GLY A 8 -9.09 8.85 -12.21
CA GLY A 8 -9.60 9.01 -13.57
C GLY A 8 -9.88 10.46 -13.97
N ALA A 9 -10.12 10.65 -15.27
CA ALA A 9 -10.66 11.91 -15.79
C ALA A 9 -12.19 11.98 -15.63
N TYR A 10 -12.71 13.18 -15.43
CA TYR A 10 -14.16 13.44 -15.36
C TYR A 10 -14.62 14.37 -16.48
N PRO A 11 -15.90 14.33 -16.88
CA PRO A 11 -16.44 15.21 -17.91
C PRO A 11 -16.14 16.70 -17.65
N GLY A 12 -16.18 17.13 -16.38
CA GLY A 12 -15.86 18.52 -16.02
C GLY A 12 -14.44 18.96 -16.40
N TYR A 13 -13.44 18.05 -16.34
CA TYR A 13 -12.08 18.36 -16.81
C TYR A 13 -12.04 18.59 -18.32
N ILE A 14 -12.68 17.70 -19.08
CA ILE A 14 -12.73 17.78 -20.54
C ILE A 14 -13.50 19.03 -20.99
N CYS A 15 -14.67 19.29 -20.40
CA CYS A 15 -15.47 20.46 -20.70
C CYS A 15 -14.74 21.77 -20.37
N ALA A 16 -14.06 21.85 -19.22
CA ALA A 16 -13.27 23.03 -18.86
C ALA A 16 -12.10 23.28 -19.84
N ALA A 17 -11.39 22.22 -20.24
CA ALA A 17 -10.31 22.32 -21.22
C ALA A 17 -10.82 22.78 -22.59
N VAL A 18 -11.90 22.18 -23.10
CA VAL A 18 -12.51 22.57 -24.37
C VAL A 18 -13.02 24.01 -24.32
N ALA A 19 -13.72 24.41 -23.24
CA ALA A 19 -14.20 25.78 -23.08
C ALA A 19 -13.05 26.79 -23.02
N SER A 20 -11.93 26.45 -22.38
CA SER A 20 -10.72 27.28 -22.36
C SER A 20 -10.12 27.47 -23.74
N ILE A 21 -10.03 26.40 -24.55
CA ILE A 21 -9.54 26.45 -25.94
C ILE A 21 -10.43 27.35 -26.80
N VAL A 22 -11.76 27.16 -26.72
CA VAL A 22 -12.72 27.90 -27.55
C VAL A 22 -12.75 29.39 -27.20
N THR A 23 -12.66 29.72 -25.91
CA THR A 23 -12.78 31.12 -25.44
C THR A 23 -11.44 31.86 -25.37
N GLY A 24 -10.31 31.14 -25.40
CA GLY A 24 -8.98 31.69 -25.17
C GLY A 24 -8.77 32.22 -23.75
N LYS A 25 -9.59 31.81 -22.77
CA LYS A 25 -9.54 32.29 -21.37
C LYS A 25 -9.54 31.12 -20.39
N PRO A 26 -8.92 31.27 -19.19
CA PRO A 26 -8.97 30.23 -18.17
C PRO A 26 -10.42 29.92 -17.73
N VAL A 27 -10.76 28.64 -17.68
CA VAL A 27 -12.08 28.16 -17.21
C VAL A 27 -11.88 27.30 -15.96
N LYS A 28 -12.53 27.68 -14.86
CA LYS A 28 -12.52 26.95 -13.60
C LYS A 28 -13.80 26.11 -13.48
N TRP A 29 -13.63 24.84 -13.16
CA TRP A 29 -14.73 23.96 -12.75
C TRP A 29 -14.47 23.45 -11.32
N VAL A 30 -15.50 23.52 -10.49
CA VAL A 30 -15.52 22.97 -9.13
C VAL A 30 -16.92 22.40 -8.91
N GLU A 31 -17.01 21.10 -8.71
CA GLU A 31 -18.28 20.40 -8.42
C GLU A 31 -18.75 20.64 -6.98
N ASP A 32 -20.05 20.51 -6.76
CA ASP A 32 -20.63 20.44 -5.43
C ASP A 32 -20.59 19.02 -4.84
N ARG A 33 -21.10 18.87 -3.61
CA ARG A 33 -21.06 17.58 -2.91
C ARG A 33 -22.00 16.54 -3.53
N ILE A 34 -23.18 16.95 -4.00
CA ILE A 34 -24.19 16.04 -4.56
C ILE A 34 -23.66 15.48 -5.87
N GLU A 35 -23.13 16.34 -6.74
CA GLU A 35 -22.44 15.95 -7.98
C GLU A 35 -21.29 14.99 -7.67
N ASN A 36 -20.41 15.35 -6.74
CA ASN A 36 -19.32 14.48 -6.31
C ASN A 36 -19.81 13.10 -5.85
N LEU A 37 -20.93 12.98 -5.13
CA LEU A 37 -21.38 11.69 -4.61
C LEU A 37 -22.11 10.85 -5.67
N THR A 38 -22.76 11.50 -6.63
CA THR A 38 -23.69 10.85 -7.56
C THR A 38 -23.15 10.73 -8.98
N ALA A 39 -22.06 11.39 -9.34
CA ALA A 39 -21.53 11.44 -10.71
C ALA A 39 -20.01 11.17 -10.83
N THR A 40 -19.33 10.85 -9.73
CA THR A 40 -17.91 10.44 -9.75
C THR A 40 -17.77 8.97 -9.36
N SER A 41 -16.54 8.44 -9.35
CA SER A 41 -16.28 7.02 -9.08
C SER A 41 -16.93 6.54 -7.78
N PHE A 42 -17.93 5.66 -7.90
CA PHE A 42 -18.42 4.89 -6.74
C PHE A 42 -17.38 3.84 -6.33
N ALA A 43 -17.60 3.20 -5.17
CA ALA A 43 -16.75 2.12 -4.70
C ALA A 43 -17.58 0.88 -4.30
N ARG A 44 -16.99 -0.31 -4.49
CA ARG A 44 -17.54 -1.64 -4.17
C ARG A 44 -18.54 -2.17 -5.20
N ASP A 45 -19.81 -2.35 -4.82
CA ASP A 45 -20.90 -2.95 -5.61
C ASP A 45 -20.59 -4.34 -6.21
N TYR A 46 -19.90 -5.18 -5.42
CA TYR A 46 -19.67 -6.60 -5.70
C TYR A 46 -20.68 -7.47 -4.96
N HIS A 47 -21.33 -8.39 -5.67
CA HIS A 47 -22.16 -9.44 -5.10
C HIS A 47 -21.40 -10.77 -5.19
N MET A 48 -20.95 -11.28 -4.04
CA MET A 48 -19.95 -12.34 -3.98
C MET A 48 -20.58 -13.65 -3.48
N THR A 49 -20.73 -14.62 -4.37
CA THR A 49 -21.07 -16.00 -4.00
C THR A 49 -19.78 -16.72 -3.65
N THR A 50 -19.64 -17.10 -2.38
CA THR A 50 -18.39 -17.62 -1.83
C THR A 50 -18.61 -19.00 -1.20
N GLU A 51 -17.78 -19.96 -1.61
CA GLU A 51 -17.82 -21.34 -1.13
C GLU A 51 -16.43 -21.77 -0.64
N ILE A 52 -16.36 -22.27 0.59
CA ILE A 52 -15.14 -22.88 1.15
C ILE A 52 -15.38 -24.37 1.37
N ALA A 53 -14.46 -25.19 0.87
CA ALA A 53 -14.34 -26.60 1.24
C ALA A 53 -13.33 -26.76 2.39
N ALA A 54 -13.71 -27.56 3.39
CA ALA A 54 -12.84 -27.86 4.52
C ALA A 54 -13.16 -29.25 5.10
N THR A 55 -12.19 -29.83 5.82
CA THR A 55 -12.40 -31.02 6.64
C THR A 55 -13.22 -30.68 7.89
N LYS A 56 -13.80 -31.69 8.56
CA LYS A 56 -14.50 -31.49 9.85
C LYS A 56 -13.58 -30.91 10.93
N ASP A 57 -12.28 -31.19 10.84
CA ASP A 57 -11.27 -30.64 11.74
C ASP A 57 -10.85 -29.22 11.35
N GLY A 58 -11.44 -28.62 10.31
CA GLY A 58 -11.21 -27.24 9.94
C GLY A 58 -9.93 -26.98 9.14
N LYS A 59 -9.34 -27.97 8.45
CA LYS A 59 -8.33 -27.68 7.42
C LYS A 59 -9.05 -27.32 6.13
N VAL A 60 -8.75 -26.14 5.58
CA VAL A 60 -9.31 -25.70 4.29
C VAL A 60 -8.68 -26.47 3.13
N THR A 61 -9.48 -26.80 2.11
CA THR A 61 -9.05 -27.63 0.97
C THR A 61 -9.41 -27.04 -0.38
N GLY A 62 -10.29 -26.04 -0.45
CA GLY A 62 -10.62 -25.37 -1.70
C GLY A 62 -11.47 -24.13 -1.50
N LEU A 63 -11.31 -23.16 -2.40
CA LEU A 63 -12.10 -21.93 -2.44
C LEU A 63 -12.73 -21.75 -3.84
N ARG A 64 -14.03 -21.49 -3.91
CA ARG A 64 -14.70 -21.10 -5.15
C ARG A 64 -15.45 -19.80 -4.94
N VAL A 65 -15.23 -18.84 -5.82
CA VAL A 65 -15.88 -17.54 -5.77
C VAL A 65 -16.45 -17.18 -7.13
N HIS A 66 -17.70 -16.73 -7.15
CA HIS A 66 -18.31 -16.04 -8.28
C HIS A 66 -18.72 -14.64 -7.83
N VAL A 67 -18.41 -13.64 -8.66
CA VAL A 67 -18.77 -12.26 -8.41
C VAL A 67 -19.66 -11.75 -9.54
N LEU A 68 -20.79 -11.15 -9.18
CA LEU A 68 -21.52 -10.25 -10.06
C LEU A 68 -21.16 -8.81 -9.69
N ALA A 69 -20.45 -8.13 -10.57
CA ALA A 69 -19.96 -6.77 -10.39
C ALA A 69 -20.85 -5.77 -11.14
N ASP A 70 -21.47 -4.83 -10.43
CA ASP A 70 -22.21 -3.74 -11.06
C ASP A 70 -21.28 -2.57 -11.34
N HIS A 71 -21.06 -2.22 -12.61
CA HIS A 71 -20.13 -1.16 -13.04
C HIS A 71 -20.83 0.17 -13.37
N GLY A 72 -22.15 0.25 -13.20
CA GLY A 72 -22.92 1.40 -13.64
C GLY A 72 -23.05 1.48 -15.17
N ALA A 73 -23.29 2.67 -15.71
CA ALA A 73 -23.65 2.82 -17.12
C ALA A 73 -22.47 2.68 -18.10
N PHE A 74 -21.25 2.88 -17.60
CA PHE A 74 -20.00 2.78 -18.35
C PHE A 74 -18.95 2.11 -17.49
N ASP A 75 -18.12 1.27 -18.08
CA ASP A 75 -16.99 0.71 -17.34
C ASP A 75 -15.87 1.75 -17.28
N ALA A 76 -15.83 2.49 -16.17
CA ALA A 76 -14.75 3.40 -15.81
C ALA A 76 -14.01 2.93 -14.55
N CYS A 77 -14.02 1.61 -14.30
CA CYS A 77 -13.32 1.01 -13.19
C CYS A 77 -11.80 1.18 -13.39
N ALA A 78 -11.13 1.87 -12.47
CA ALA A 78 -9.72 2.21 -12.59
C ALA A 78 -8.84 1.02 -12.21
N ASP A 79 -8.45 0.21 -13.18
CA ASP A 79 -7.61 -0.97 -12.98
C ASP A 79 -6.41 -1.00 -13.94
N PRO A 80 -5.35 -1.77 -13.64
CA PRO A 80 -4.38 -2.14 -14.66
C PRO A 80 -5.09 -2.90 -15.79
N SER A 81 -4.76 -2.60 -17.05
CA SER A 81 -5.60 -2.91 -18.21
C SER A 81 -5.94 -4.40 -18.39
N LYS A 82 -5.08 -5.29 -17.90
CA LYS A 82 -5.22 -6.75 -17.96
C LYS A 82 -6.06 -7.34 -16.82
N TRP A 83 -6.54 -6.50 -15.89
CA TRP A 83 -7.15 -6.91 -14.64
C TRP A 83 -8.53 -6.26 -14.47
N PRO A 84 -9.54 -6.68 -15.26
CA PRO A 84 -10.87 -6.06 -15.23
C PRO A 84 -11.63 -6.24 -13.89
N ALA A 85 -11.15 -7.13 -13.02
CA ALA A 85 -11.65 -7.31 -11.66
C ALA A 85 -10.61 -6.93 -10.60
N GLY A 86 -9.65 -6.06 -10.95
CA GLY A 86 -8.49 -5.73 -10.14
C GLY A 86 -7.73 -6.97 -9.70
N PHE A 87 -7.19 -6.91 -8.48
CA PHE A 87 -6.48 -7.99 -7.81
C PHE A 87 -7.40 -8.80 -6.88
N PHE A 88 -8.70 -8.88 -7.20
CA PHE A 88 -9.65 -9.69 -6.41
C PHE A 88 -9.21 -11.15 -6.28
N ASN A 89 -8.39 -11.67 -7.21
CA ASN A 89 -7.80 -13.00 -7.12
C ASN A 89 -6.83 -13.20 -5.94
N ILE A 90 -6.57 -12.20 -5.09
CA ILE A 90 -5.98 -12.41 -3.75
C ILE A 90 -6.96 -13.02 -2.73
N VAL A 91 -8.23 -13.27 -3.10
CA VAL A 91 -9.31 -13.73 -2.22
C VAL A 91 -9.05 -15.04 -1.46
N THR A 92 -7.98 -15.79 -1.73
CA THR A 92 -7.53 -16.86 -0.82
C THR A 92 -7.00 -16.32 0.52
N GLY A 93 -6.67 -15.03 0.58
CA GLY A 93 -6.27 -14.32 1.78
C GLY A 93 -4.96 -14.87 2.36
N SER A 94 -4.90 -14.93 3.68
CA SER A 94 -3.73 -15.35 4.45
C SER A 94 -3.67 -16.87 4.68
N TYR A 95 -4.50 -17.64 3.97
CA TYR A 95 -4.74 -19.06 4.24
C TYR A 95 -4.14 -19.97 3.16
N ASP A 96 -3.61 -21.10 3.61
CA ASP A 96 -2.97 -22.10 2.76
C ASP A 96 -4.02 -23.02 2.11
N PHE A 97 -4.62 -22.51 1.03
CA PHE A 97 -5.52 -23.25 0.13
C PHE A 97 -4.72 -23.94 -0.98
N PRO A 98 -4.89 -25.26 -1.19
CA PRO A 98 -4.17 -25.96 -2.26
C PRO A 98 -4.77 -25.70 -3.65
N THR A 99 -6.03 -25.28 -3.74
CA THR A 99 -6.70 -24.97 -5.01
C THR A 99 -7.79 -23.92 -4.79
N ALA A 100 -8.00 -23.08 -5.80
CA ALA A 100 -9.06 -22.08 -5.78
C ALA A 100 -9.51 -21.74 -7.21
N HIS A 101 -10.72 -21.20 -7.34
CA HIS A 101 -11.27 -20.73 -8.60
C HIS A 101 -12.09 -19.45 -8.40
N LEU A 102 -11.93 -18.51 -9.33
CA LEU A 102 -12.60 -17.21 -9.32
C LEU A 102 -13.23 -16.93 -10.70
N VAL A 103 -14.48 -16.50 -10.70
CA VAL A 103 -15.17 -15.93 -11.86
C VAL A 103 -15.74 -14.58 -11.48
N VAL A 104 -15.65 -13.59 -12.38
CA VAL A 104 -16.25 -12.27 -12.21
C VAL A 104 -16.99 -11.90 -13.48
N ASP A 105 -18.29 -11.63 -13.36
CA ASP A 105 -19.14 -11.09 -14.42
C ASP A 105 -19.41 -9.61 -14.14
N GLY A 106 -18.93 -8.74 -15.02
CA GLY A 106 -19.25 -7.30 -15.00
C GLY A 106 -20.55 -7.03 -15.76
N ILE A 107 -21.45 -6.24 -15.17
CA ILE A 107 -22.69 -5.80 -15.80
C ILE A 107 -22.81 -4.28 -15.88
N TYR A 108 -23.56 -3.81 -16.87
CA TYR A 108 -24.01 -2.42 -16.95
C TYR A 108 -25.35 -2.23 -16.24
N SER A 109 -25.51 -1.05 -15.62
CA SER A 109 -26.75 -0.62 -14.97
C SER A 109 -26.95 0.90 -15.11
N ASN A 110 -28.14 1.42 -14.78
CA ASN A 110 -28.40 2.87 -14.82
C ASN A 110 -27.85 3.60 -13.57
N LYS A 111 -26.57 3.44 -13.27
CA LYS A 111 -25.85 4.10 -12.16
C LYS A 111 -24.62 4.85 -12.66
N ALA A 112 -24.03 5.69 -11.81
CA ALA A 112 -22.74 6.33 -12.09
C ALA A 112 -21.63 5.27 -12.29
N PRO A 113 -20.64 5.55 -13.15
CA PRO A 113 -19.54 4.62 -13.38
C PRO A 113 -18.51 4.68 -12.24
N GLY A 114 -17.73 3.63 -12.07
CA GLY A 114 -16.73 3.52 -11.00
C GLY A 114 -16.43 2.08 -10.61
N GLY A 115 -16.23 1.84 -9.32
CA GLY A 115 -15.95 0.52 -8.78
C GLY A 115 -14.67 0.50 -7.95
N VAL A 116 -13.53 0.69 -8.60
CA VAL A 116 -12.24 0.85 -7.93
C VAL A 116 -12.08 2.28 -7.42
N ALA A 117 -12.31 2.45 -6.12
CA ALA A 117 -12.03 3.65 -5.36
C ALA A 117 -12.00 3.33 -3.85
N TYR A 118 -11.75 4.35 -3.04
CA TYR A 118 -11.90 4.30 -1.59
C TYR A 118 -11.05 3.23 -0.90
N ARG A 119 -9.72 3.35 -1.10
CA ARG A 119 -8.69 2.49 -0.49
C ARG A 119 -8.87 0.98 -0.80
N CYS A 120 -9.34 0.64 -2.00
CA CYS A 120 -9.63 -0.76 -2.34
C CYS A 120 -8.44 -1.58 -2.84
N SER A 121 -7.29 -0.95 -3.10
CA SER A 121 -6.11 -1.61 -3.67
C SER A 121 -6.40 -2.47 -4.91
N PHE A 122 -7.31 -2.00 -5.78
CA PHE A 122 -7.84 -2.78 -6.91
C PHE A 122 -8.63 -4.02 -6.45
N ARG A 123 -9.78 -3.80 -5.79
CA ARG A 123 -10.73 -4.84 -5.35
C ARG A 123 -10.26 -5.76 -4.21
N VAL A 124 -9.12 -5.47 -3.58
CA VAL A 124 -8.62 -6.23 -2.42
C VAL A 124 -9.53 -6.03 -1.21
N THR A 125 -10.19 -4.88 -1.07
CA THR A 125 -11.19 -4.71 0.01
C THR A 125 -12.33 -5.72 -0.07
N GLU A 126 -12.81 -5.99 -1.28
CA GLU A 126 -13.85 -6.98 -1.54
C GLU A 126 -13.30 -8.40 -1.32
N ALA A 127 -12.06 -8.67 -1.76
CA ALA A 127 -11.39 -9.95 -1.56
C ALA A 127 -11.19 -10.28 -0.06
N ALA A 128 -10.65 -9.33 0.71
CA ALA A 128 -10.45 -9.45 2.15
C ALA A 128 -11.78 -9.62 2.88
N TYR A 129 -12.81 -8.83 2.53
CA TYR A 129 -14.15 -9.00 3.09
C TYR A 129 -14.70 -10.40 2.81
N CYS A 130 -14.60 -10.85 1.56
CA CYS A 130 -15.10 -12.14 1.10
C CYS A 130 -14.50 -13.30 1.91
N ILE A 131 -13.18 -13.36 2.02
CA ILE A 131 -12.51 -14.47 2.70
C ILE A 131 -12.68 -14.42 4.22
N GLU A 132 -12.57 -13.25 4.84
CA GLU A 132 -12.71 -13.13 6.30
C GLU A 132 -14.13 -13.44 6.77
N ARG A 133 -15.14 -13.02 5.99
CA ARG A 133 -16.53 -13.41 6.23
C ARG A 133 -16.75 -14.91 6.06
N ALA A 134 -16.16 -15.50 5.02
CA ALA A 134 -16.33 -16.92 4.75
C ALA A 134 -15.65 -17.79 5.81
N MET A 135 -14.50 -17.37 6.34
CA MET A 135 -13.82 -18.03 7.47
C MET A 135 -14.65 -17.97 8.75
N ASP A 136 -15.28 -16.83 9.06
CA ASP A 136 -16.19 -16.73 10.22
C ASP A 136 -17.42 -17.64 10.07
N ILE A 137 -18.03 -17.69 8.88
CA ILE A 137 -19.17 -18.57 8.60
C ILE A 137 -18.75 -20.05 8.68
N LEU A 138 -17.56 -20.40 8.16
CA LEU A 138 -17.01 -21.74 8.25
C LEU A 138 -16.78 -22.14 9.71
N ALA A 139 -16.19 -21.26 10.53
CA ALA A 139 -15.98 -21.50 11.95
C ALA A 139 -17.30 -21.78 12.67
N GLN A 140 -18.35 -21.02 12.37
CA GLN A 140 -19.69 -21.26 12.91
C GLN A 140 -20.25 -22.64 12.52
N LYS A 141 -20.13 -23.01 11.23
CA LYS A 141 -20.59 -24.32 10.72
C LYS A 141 -19.83 -25.50 11.33
N LEU A 142 -18.55 -25.32 11.67
CA LEU A 142 -17.70 -26.33 12.31
C LEU A 142 -17.79 -26.33 13.85
N GLY A 143 -18.45 -25.34 14.45
CA GLY A 143 -18.45 -25.16 15.90
C GLY A 143 -17.07 -24.81 16.47
N MET A 144 -16.22 -24.16 15.66
CA MET A 144 -14.85 -23.76 16.03
C MET A 144 -14.77 -22.28 16.39
N ASP A 145 -13.78 -21.92 17.22
CA ASP A 145 -13.45 -20.51 17.41
C ASP A 145 -12.83 -19.94 16.12
N PRO A 146 -13.30 -18.77 15.64
CA PRO A 146 -12.84 -18.21 14.37
C PRO A 146 -11.38 -17.76 14.37
N ALA A 147 -10.77 -17.44 15.52
CA ALA A 147 -9.33 -17.15 15.60
C ALA A 147 -8.51 -18.44 15.49
N GLU A 148 -8.96 -19.51 16.16
CA GLU A 148 -8.30 -20.82 16.09
C GLU A 148 -8.38 -21.43 14.69
N LEU A 149 -9.52 -21.30 14.00
CA LEU A 149 -9.65 -21.73 12.61
C LEU A 149 -8.64 -21.00 11.70
N ARG A 150 -8.44 -19.69 11.90
CA ARG A 150 -7.45 -18.92 11.14
C ARG A 150 -6.02 -19.38 11.42
N LEU A 151 -5.66 -19.49 12.70
CA LEU A 151 -4.35 -19.98 13.14
C LEU A 151 -4.01 -21.36 12.56
N LYS A 152 -5.01 -22.25 12.45
CA LYS A 152 -4.84 -23.57 11.85
C LYS A 152 -4.52 -23.55 10.35
N ASN A 153 -4.94 -22.50 9.64
CA ASN A 153 -4.88 -22.44 8.18
C ASN A 153 -3.93 -21.37 7.65
N PHE A 154 -3.30 -20.56 8.49
CA PHE A 154 -2.34 -19.56 8.02
C PHE A 154 -1.21 -20.17 7.21
N ILE A 155 -0.82 -19.43 6.18
CA ILE A 155 0.48 -19.61 5.52
C ILE A 155 1.57 -19.36 6.56
N LYS A 156 2.53 -20.27 6.66
CA LYS A 156 3.60 -20.21 7.66
C LYS A 156 4.78 -19.34 7.19
N PRO A 157 5.56 -18.75 8.10
CA PRO A 157 6.68 -17.88 7.75
C PRO A 157 7.71 -18.53 6.81
N GLU A 158 7.97 -19.83 7.00
CA GLU A 158 8.91 -20.60 6.17
C GLU A 158 8.41 -20.92 4.75
N GLN A 159 7.15 -20.60 4.43
CA GLN A 159 6.56 -20.82 3.11
C GLN A 159 6.73 -19.61 2.17
N PHE A 160 7.25 -18.49 2.66
CA PHE A 160 7.45 -17.29 1.83
C PHE A 160 8.80 -17.34 1.08
N PRO A 161 8.87 -16.90 -0.19
CA PRO A 161 7.75 -16.39 -1.01
C PRO A 161 6.69 -17.45 -1.34
N TYR A 162 5.41 -17.13 -1.11
CA TYR A 162 4.31 -18.10 -1.15
C TYR A 162 3.48 -17.95 -2.42
N HIS A 163 3.43 -19.01 -3.24
CA HIS A 163 2.56 -19.05 -4.42
C HIS A 163 1.13 -19.43 -4.04
N SER A 164 0.22 -18.45 -4.06
CA SER A 164 -1.20 -18.67 -3.84
C SER A 164 -1.85 -19.46 -4.96
N ALA A 165 -2.95 -20.15 -4.65
CA ALA A 165 -3.71 -20.95 -5.61
C ALA A 165 -4.31 -20.15 -6.79
N LEU A 166 -4.31 -18.82 -6.71
CA LEU A 166 -4.81 -17.92 -7.76
C LEU A 166 -3.71 -17.06 -8.40
N GLY A 167 -2.44 -17.43 -8.21
CA GLY A 167 -1.32 -16.98 -9.05
C GLY A 167 -0.49 -15.82 -8.50
N TRP A 168 -0.83 -15.24 -7.34
CA TRP A 168 0.04 -14.27 -6.67
C TRP A 168 1.13 -14.96 -5.85
N GLU A 169 2.34 -14.41 -5.90
CA GLU A 169 3.47 -14.82 -5.04
C GLU A 169 3.62 -13.78 -3.93
N TYR A 170 3.29 -14.15 -2.69
CA TYR A 170 3.39 -13.25 -1.55
C TYR A 170 4.85 -13.12 -1.11
N ASP A 171 5.31 -11.91 -0.80
CA ASP A 171 6.73 -11.61 -0.56
C ASP A 171 7.23 -12.11 0.81
N SER A 172 6.51 -11.83 1.89
CA SER A 172 6.87 -12.24 3.26
C SER A 172 5.66 -12.18 4.21
N GLY A 173 5.73 -12.90 5.33
CA GLY A 173 4.66 -12.83 6.34
C GLY A 173 4.94 -13.65 7.60
N ASN A 174 4.58 -13.11 8.77
CA ASN A 174 4.59 -13.86 10.03
C ASN A 174 3.24 -13.77 10.76
N TYR A 175 2.27 -14.47 10.19
CA TYR A 175 0.86 -14.27 10.49
C TYR A 175 0.47 -14.73 11.89
N ALA A 176 0.93 -15.92 12.29
CA ALA A 176 0.62 -16.47 13.61
C ALA A 176 1.14 -15.56 14.74
N THR A 177 2.33 -14.97 14.59
CA THR A 177 2.88 -14.04 15.58
C THR A 177 2.02 -12.78 15.71
N ALA A 178 1.64 -12.16 14.59
CA ALA A 178 0.77 -10.98 14.60
C ALA A 178 -0.61 -11.28 15.20
N MET A 179 -1.22 -12.40 14.80
CA MET A 179 -2.52 -12.81 15.33
C MET A 179 -2.48 -13.06 16.85
N ARG A 180 -1.44 -13.75 17.35
CA ARG A 180 -1.26 -13.98 18.79
C ARG A 180 -1.09 -12.67 19.56
N LYS A 181 -0.26 -11.75 19.05
CA LYS A 181 -0.09 -10.42 19.66
C LYS A 181 -1.40 -9.64 19.74
N ALA A 182 -2.20 -9.67 18.67
CA ALA A 182 -3.52 -9.04 18.66
C ALA A 182 -4.46 -9.67 19.71
N MET A 183 -4.55 -11.00 19.73
CA MET A 183 -5.37 -11.75 20.69
C MET A 183 -4.96 -11.49 22.14
N GLU A 184 -3.67 -11.48 22.44
CA GLU A 184 -3.12 -11.16 23.76
C GLU A 184 -3.46 -9.73 24.17
N THR A 185 -3.26 -8.75 23.27
CA THR A 185 -3.49 -7.33 23.54
C THR A 185 -4.94 -7.04 23.91
N VAL A 186 -5.89 -7.70 23.23
CA VAL A 186 -7.32 -7.55 23.53
C VAL A 186 -7.83 -8.49 24.62
N LYS A 187 -6.97 -9.39 25.13
CA LYS A 187 -7.33 -10.47 26.05
C LYS A 187 -8.47 -11.33 25.50
N TYR A 188 -8.30 -11.83 24.28
CA TYR A 188 -9.32 -12.51 23.49
C TYR A 188 -10.04 -13.65 24.24
N ALA A 189 -9.32 -14.46 25.01
CA ALA A 189 -9.92 -15.54 25.81
C ALA A 189 -10.88 -15.02 26.89
N GLU A 190 -10.55 -13.89 27.53
CA GLU A 190 -11.42 -13.24 28.51
C GLU A 190 -12.67 -12.66 27.83
N LEU A 191 -12.50 -12.01 26.66
CA LEU A 191 -13.60 -11.50 25.86
C LEU A 191 -14.56 -12.63 25.42
N ARG A 192 -14.05 -13.81 25.08
CA ARG A 192 -14.89 -14.98 24.76
C ARG A 192 -15.70 -15.47 25.95
N LYS A 193 -15.12 -15.49 27.15
CA LYS A 193 -15.85 -15.82 28.40
C LYS A 193 -16.93 -14.79 28.69
N GLU A 194 -16.60 -13.51 28.56
CA GLU A 194 -17.54 -12.39 28.72
C GLU A 194 -18.71 -12.49 27.74
N GLN A 195 -18.42 -12.71 26.45
CA GLN A 195 -19.43 -12.91 25.42
C GLN A 195 -20.36 -14.08 25.74
N ALA A 196 -19.82 -15.20 26.24
CA ALA A 196 -20.61 -16.36 26.64
C ALA A 196 -21.54 -16.03 27.81
N ALA A 197 -21.06 -15.29 28.82
CA ALA A 197 -21.86 -14.84 29.95
C ALA A 197 -22.99 -13.90 29.50
N LEU A 198 -22.71 -12.94 28.63
CA LEU A 198 -23.73 -12.03 28.07
C LEU A 198 -24.78 -12.78 27.24
N ARG A 199 -24.37 -13.76 26.43
CA ARG A 199 -25.30 -14.64 25.70
C ARG A 199 -26.21 -15.42 26.66
N ALA A 200 -25.68 -15.88 27.79
CA ALA A 200 -26.49 -16.57 28.80
C ALA A 200 -27.46 -15.60 29.50
N ALA A 201 -27.02 -14.40 29.86
CA ALA A 201 -27.88 -13.35 30.43
C ALA A 201 -29.00 -12.93 29.47
N PHE A 202 -28.69 -12.78 28.17
CA PHE A 202 -29.67 -12.51 27.12
C PHE A 202 -30.76 -13.59 27.05
N LYS A 203 -30.36 -14.87 27.11
CA LYS A 203 -31.31 -16.00 27.13
C LYS A 203 -32.18 -16.03 28.39
N ARG A 204 -31.68 -15.51 29.53
CA ARG A 204 -32.44 -15.36 30.78
C ARG A 204 -33.33 -14.12 30.82
N GLY A 205 -33.26 -13.25 29.80
CA GLY A 205 -34.02 -12.00 29.75
C GLY A 205 -33.44 -10.89 30.64
N GLU A 206 -32.20 -11.03 31.11
CA GLU A 206 -31.55 -10.05 32.00
C GLU A 206 -30.93 -8.87 31.23
N THR A 207 -30.75 -9.01 29.92
CA THR A 207 -30.23 -7.96 29.05
C THR A 207 -30.79 -8.08 27.63
N ARG A 208 -30.85 -6.95 26.93
CA ARG A 208 -31.16 -6.84 25.49
C ARG A 208 -29.91 -6.50 24.67
N GLU A 209 -28.76 -6.41 25.32
CA GLU A 209 -27.48 -6.17 24.68
C GLU A 209 -26.79 -7.50 24.32
N ILE A 210 -26.27 -7.59 23.10
CA ILE A 210 -25.39 -8.69 22.66
C ILE A 210 -23.99 -8.17 22.35
N MET A 211 -22.99 -9.02 22.58
CA MET A 211 -21.58 -8.70 22.33
C MET A 211 -21.04 -9.43 21.10
N GLY A 212 -20.46 -8.69 20.17
CA GLY A 212 -19.72 -9.17 19.01
C GLY A 212 -18.21 -9.04 19.21
N ILE A 213 -17.46 -10.05 18.75
CA ILE A 213 -16.00 -10.02 18.62
C ILE A 213 -15.70 -10.30 17.16
N GLY A 214 -15.44 -9.25 16.38
CA GLY A 214 -15.03 -9.34 14.99
C GLY A 214 -13.53 -9.57 14.90
N VAL A 215 -13.13 -10.50 14.03
CA VAL A 215 -11.74 -10.83 13.74
C VAL A 215 -11.53 -10.66 12.24
N SER A 216 -10.48 -9.92 11.86
CA SER A 216 -10.04 -9.81 10.47
C SER A 216 -8.53 -9.98 10.44
N PHE A 217 -8.07 -11.08 9.86
CA PHE A 217 -6.67 -11.26 9.51
C PHE A 217 -6.55 -11.17 7.99
N PHE A 218 -5.83 -10.19 7.47
CA PHE A 218 -5.78 -9.93 6.04
C PHE A 218 -4.35 -9.91 5.51
N THR A 219 -4.21 -10.31 4.24
CA THR A 219 -3.03 -10.06 3.42
C THR A 219 -3.46 -9.11 2.31
N GLU A 220 -2.79 -7.97 2.20
CA GLU A 220 -2.98 -6.98 1.14
C GLU A 220 -2.07 -7.31 -0.07
N ILE A 221 -2.29 -6.62 -1.18
CA ILE A 221 -1.41 -6.63 -2.35
C ILE A 221 -1.35 -5.21 -2.92
N VAL A 222 -0.20 -4.58 -2.73
CA VAL A 222 0.01 -3.16 -3.05
C VAL A 222 1.32 -2.97 -3.78
N GLY A 223 1.46 -1.85 -4.49
CA GLY A 223 2.67 -1.60 -5.30
C GLY A 223 2.52 -1.98 -6.77
N ALA A 224 1.30 -1.99 -7.31
CA ALA A 224 1.05 -2.19 -8.74
C ALA A 224 1.95 -1.30 -9.62
N GLY A 225 2.83 -1.86 -10.47
CA GLY A 225 3.22 -3.28 -10.48
C GLY A 225 4.20 -3.65 -11.60
N PRO A 226 4.71 -4.89 -11.60
CA PRO A 226 5.69 -5.36 -12.56
C PRO A 226 5.22 -5.22 -14.01
N SER A 227 6.10 -4.72 -14.88
CA SER A 227 5.81 -4.45 -16.31
C SER A 227 5.27 -5.65 -17.09
N LYS A 228 5.55 -6.89 -16.64
CA LYS A 228 5.05 -8.14 -17.25
C LYS A 228 3.52 -8.16 -17.40
N ASN A 229 2.79 -7.61 -16.44
CA ASN A 229 1.33 -7.75 -16.38
C ASN A 229 0.59 -6.53 -15.82
N CYS A 230 1.27 -5.46 -15.43
CA CYS A 230 0.65 -4.25 -14.90
C CYS A 230 0.96 -3.04 -15.78
N ASP A 231 -0.08 -2.52 -16.44
CA ASP A 231 -0.02 -1.29 -17.22
C ASP A 231 -1.30 -0.48 -17.06
N ILE A 232 -1.19 0.85 -17.11
CA ILE A 232 -2.34 1.75 -17.28
C ILE A 232 -2.36 2.18 -18.74
N LEU A 233 -3.35 1.68 -19.48
CA LEU A 233 -3.56 1.99 -20.89
C LEU A 233 -2.27 1.84 -21.74
N GLY A 234 -1.51 0.76 -21.50
CA GLY A 234 -0.28 0.44 -22.23
C GLY A 234 1.01 1.00 -21.62
N ILE A 235 0.94 1.83 -20.58
CA ILE A 235 2.12 2.33 -19.86
C ILE A 235 2.39 1.44 -18.65
N ALA A 236 3.55 0.75 -18.66
CA ALA A 236 3.97 -0.11 -17.55
C ALA A 236 3.93 0.63 -16.21
N MET A 237 3.50 -0.05 -15.15
CA MET A 237 3.25 0.58 -13.84
C MET A 237 4.49 0.78 -12.97
N PHE A 238 5.57 1.28 -13.56
CA PHE A 238 6.75 1.78 -12.84
C PHE A 238 6.42 3.09 -12.09
N ASP A 239 7.37 3.58 -11.31
CA ASP A 239 7.40 4.99 -10.92
C ASP A 239 8.84 5.48 -10.82
N SER A 240 9.05 6.72 -10.43
CA SER A 240 10.34 7.37 -10.64
C SER A 240 10.72 8.37 -9.57
N CYS A 241 12.01 8.66 -9.52
CA CYS A 241 12.61 9.69 -8.69
C CYS A 241 13.78 10.35 -9.43
N GLU A 242 13.85 11.68 -9.37
CA GLU A 242 15.01 12.50 -9.69
C GLU A 242 15.48 13.19 -8.42
N ILE A 243 16.77 13.11 -8.11
CA ILE A 243 17.39 13.81 -6.98
C ILE A 243 18.56 14.63 -7.51
N ARG A 244 18.60 15.92 -7.17
CA ARG A 244 19.72 16.82 -7.47
C ARG A 244 20.22 17.47 -6.18
N MET A 245 21.50 17.24 -5.86
CA MET A 245 22.19 17.91 -4.76
C MET A 245 22.82 19.21 -5.26
N HIS A 246 22.61 20.29 -4.51
CA HIS A 246 23.18 21.59 -4.76
C HIS A 246 24.60 21.72 -4.17
N PRO A 247 25.43 22.67 -4.65
CA PRO A 247 26.81 22.81 -4.19
C PRO A 247 26.96 22.98 -2.67
N THR A 248 25.96 23.51 -1.98
CA THR A 248 25.97 23.77 -0.53
C THR A 248 25.46 22.60 0.33
N GLY A 249 25.06 21.49 -0.29
CA GLY A 249 24.56 20.28 0.38
C GLY A 249 23.04 20.23 0.57
N ALA A 250 22.28 21.27 0.23
CA ALA A 250 20.83 21.18 0.07
C ALA A 250 20.47 20.40 -1.20
N GLY A 251 19.25 19.89 -1.31
CA GLY A 251 18.81 19.15 -2.48
C GLY A 251 17.37 19.41 -2.88
N ILE A 252 17.04 19.08 -4.13
CA ILE A 252 15.68 19.00 -4.65
C ILE A 252 15.45 17.57 -5.15
N ALA A 253 14.33 16.98 -4.76
CA ALA A 253 13.88 15.68 -5.23
C ALA A 253 12.46 15.76 -5.78
N ARG A 254 12.23 15.05 -6.89
CA ARG A 254 10.92 14.97 -7.54
C ARG A 254 10.56 13.54 -7.85
N MET A 255 9.28 13.22 -7.69
CA MET A 255 8.75 11.88 -7.94
C MET A 255 7.58 11.93 -8.91
N GLY A 256 7.36 10.80 -9.59
CA GLY A 256 6.20 10.59 -10.45
C GLY A 256 4.90 10.28 -9.70
N THR A 257 4.96 10.16 -8.37
CA THR A 257 3.80 10.10 -7.47
C THR A 257 3.16 11.46 -7.23
N LYS A 258 2.00 11.48 -6.58
CA LYS A 258 1.36 12.75 -6.16
C LYS A 258 0.58 12.60 -4.87
N SER A 259 1.06 13.20 -3.79
CA SER A 259 0.39 13.26 -2.49
C SER A 259 -0.99 13.91 -2.58
N GLN A 260 -1.93 13.37 -1.79
CA GLN A 260 -3.19 14.01 -1.44
C GLN A 260 -3.40 14.06 0.07
N GLY A 261 -2.30 14.02 0.84
CA GLY A 261 -2.27 14.08 2.31
C GLY A 261 -1.53 12.93 2.99
N GLN A 262 -0.83 12.06 2.25
CA GLN A 262 -0.12 10.91 2.83
C GLN A 262 1.27 11.26 3.41
N GLY A 263 1.65 12.54 3.42
CA GLY A 263 2.92 13.00 4.01
C GLY A 263 4.17 12.72 3.16
N HIS A 264 4.02 12.50 1.85
CA HIS A 264 5.12 12.24 0.91
C HIS A 264 6.27 13.26 0.99
N GLU A 265 5.94 14.55 1.04
CA GLU A 265 6.94 15.63 1.13
C GLU A 265 7.87 15.47 2.34
N THR A 266 7.38 14.85 3.42
CA THR A 266 8.17 14.51 4.60
C THR A 266 8.87 13.16 4.45
N THR A 267 8.13 12.10 4.09
CA THR A 267 8.67 10.72 4.11
C THR A 267 9.72 10.47 3.04
N TRP A 268 9.59 11.08 1.87
CA TRP A 268 10.61 10.98 0.82
C TRP A 268 11.92 11.61 1.24
N ALA A 269 11.87 12.78 1.87
CA ALA A 269 13.06 13.42 2.42
C ALA A 269 13.74 12.53 3.49
N GLN A 270 12.98 11.77 4.30
CA GLN A 270 13.53 10.84 5.30
C GLN A 270 14.29 9.64 4.67
N ILE A 271 13.79 9.09 3.56
CA ILE A 271 14.50 8.02 2.82
C ILE A 271 15.81 8.58 2.26
N ILE A 272 15.74 9.73 1.57
CA ILE A 272 16.92 10.38 0.97
C ILE A 272 17.94 10.72 2.07
N ALA A 273 17.48 11.26 3.19
CA ALA A 273 18.34 11.62 4.31
C ALA A 273 19.12 10.42 4.87
N THR A 274 18.46 9.26 4.99
CA THR A 274 19.10 8.04 5.48
C THR A 274 20.10 7.47 4.47
N GLU A 275 19.77 7.49 3.18
CA GLU A 275 20.64 6.90 2.14
C GLU A 275 21.87 7.78 1.86
N ILE A 276 21.69 9.11 1.78
CA ILE A 276 22.71 10.08 1.38
C ILE A 276 23.43 10.70 2.59
N GLY A 277 22.79 10.78 3.76
CA GLY A 277 23.37 11.40 4.94
C GLY A 277 23.25 12.93 4.96
N ILE A 278 22.23 13.48 4.32
CA ILE A 278 21.87 14.90 4.38
C ILE A 278 20.59 15.06 5.19
N PRO A 279 20.48 15.99 6.15
CA PRO A 279 19.26 16.18 6.94
C PRO A 279 18.02 16.36 6.06
N ALA A 280 16.90 15.74 6.43
CA ALA A 280 15.65 15.80 5.68
C ALA A 280 15.17 17.25 5.45
N ASP A 281 15.38 18.15 6.42
CA ASP A 281 15.03 19.57 6.32
C ASP A 281 15.79 20.32 5.21
N ASN A 282 16.90 19.76 4.73
CA ASN A 282 17.69 20.32 3.62
C ASN A 282 17.30 19.74 2.26
N ILE A 283 16.25 18.92 2.19
CA ILE A 283 15.79 18.26 0.97
C ILE A 283 14.38 18.76 0.66
N MET A 284 14.25 19.55 -0.40
CA MET A 284 12.95 19.91 -0.95
C MET A 284 12.37 18.74 -1.73
N VAL A 285 11.07 18.50 -1.58
CA VAL A 285 10.36 17.43 -2.27
C VAL A 285 9.19 18.03 -3.06
N GLU A 286 9.12 17.71 -4.35
CA GLU A 286 8.03 18.17 -5.23
C GLU A 286 7.38 17.02 -6.01
N GLU A 287 6.09 17.16 -6.29
CA GLU A 287 5.29 16.19 -7.02
C GLU A 287 4.20 16.90 -7.84
N GLY A 288 3.81 16.33 -8.98
CA GLY A 288 2.56 16.66 -9.69
C GLY A 288 2.59 17.83 -10.67
N ASN A 289 3.72 18.51 -10.87
CA ASN A 289 3.91 19.32 -12.07
C ASN A 289 4.57 18.45 -13.14
N THR A 290 3.85 18.18 -14.24
CA THR A 290 4.30 17.29 -15.31
C THR A 290 5.45 17.86 -16.14
N ASP A 291 5.73 19.16 -16.05
CA ASP A 291 6.87 19.78 -16.74
C ASP A 291 8.20 19.53 -16.00
N THR A 292 8.14 19.25 -14.69
CA THR A 292 9.34 19.18 -13.83
C THR A 292 9.53 17.85 -13.15
N ALA A 293 8.46 17.15 -12.75
CA ALA A 293 8.56 15.85 -12.13
C ALA A 293 8.90 14.78 -13.19
N PRO A 294 9.74 13.78 -12.86
CA PRO A 294 9.94 12.64 -13.75
C PRO A 294 8.61 11.90 -13.94
N TYR A 295 8.45 11.22 -15.08
CA TYR A 295 7.20 10.54 -15.39
C TYR A 295 6.95 9.41 -14.39
N GLY A 296 5.72 9.31 -13.88
CA GLY A 296 5.28 8.18 -13.09
C GLY A 296 3.78 7.97 -13.24
N LEU A 297 3.28 7.00 -12.48
CA LEU A 297 1.89 6.54 -12.61
C LEU A 297 1.01 7.11 -11.49
N GLY A 298 1.57 7.94 -10.60
CA GLY A 298 0.80 8.60 -9.56
C GLY A 298 0.53 7.73 -8.33
N THR A 299 -0.38 8.22 -7.48
CA THR A 299 -0.62 7.67 -6.14
C THR A 299 -2.04 7.12 -5.99
N TYR A 300 -2.11 5.79 -5.93
CA TYR A 300 -3.27 4.94 -5.67
C TYR A 300 -2.77 3.54 -5.32
N GLY A 301 -3.66 2.59 -4.99
CA GLY A 301 -3.27 1.19 -4.72
C GLY A 301 -2.12 1.01 -3.73
N SER A 302 -2.03 1.94 -2.76
CA SER A 302 -0.94 2.09 -1.79
C SER A 302 0.47 1.93 -2.39
N ARG A 303 0.64 2.34 -3.65
CA ARG A 303 1.82 2.00 -4.44
C ARG A 303 3.02 2.88 -4.19
N SER A 304 2.83 4.10 -3.68
CA SER A 304 3.87 5.13 -3.65
C SER A 304 5.17 4.62 -3.01
N THR A 305 5.10 3.99 -1.84
CA THR A 305 6.29 3.44 -1.16
C THR A 305 6.92 2.28 -1.92
N PRO A 306 6.17 1.22 -2.31
CA PRO A 306 6.72 0.13 -3.11
C PRO A 306 7.45 0.57 -4.40
N VAL A 307 6.94 1.60 -5.10
CA VAL A 307 7.49 2.03 -6.40
C VAL A 307 8.39 3.25 -6.31
N ALA A 308 7.87 4.42 -5.94
CA ALA A 308 8.64 5.66 -5.86
C ALA A 308 9.58 5.65 -4.65
N GLY A 309 9.19 5.07 -3.52
CA GLY A 309 10.08 4.85 -2.37
C GLY A 309 11.31 4.01 -2.73
N ALA A 310 11.12 2.94 -3.52
CA ALA A 310 12.22 2.17 -4.07
C ALA A 310 13.04 2.97 -5.09
N ALA A 311 12.40 3.71 -6.01
CA ALA A 311 13.09 4.59 -6.95
C ALA A 311 13.96 5.66 -6.25
N ILE A 312 13.47 6.21 -5.13
CA ILE A 312 14.20 7.16 -4.28
C ILE A 312 15.46 6.50 -3.72
N ALA A 313 15.34 5.33 -3.10
CA ALA A 313 16.50 4.62 -2.57
C ALA A 313 17.51 4.27 -3.68
N MET A 314 17.04 3.86 -4.86
CA MET A 314 17.90 3.55 -6.01
C MET A 314 18.62 4.80 -6.56
N ALA A 315 17.92 5.93 -6.71
CA ALA A 315 18.54 7.19 -7.12
C ALA A 315 19.53 7.70 -6.08
N ALA A 316 19.17 7.64 -4.80
CA ALA A 316 20.05 8.02 -3.69
C ALA A 316 21.32 7.16 -3.63
N ARG A 317 21.22 5.85 -3.88
CA ARG A 317 22.37 4.94 -3.95
C ARG A 317 23.28 5.22 -5.14
N LYS A 318 22.75 5.66 -6.28
CA LYS A 318 23.57 6.15 -7.42
C LYS A 318 24.36 7.40 -7.03
N ILE A 319 23.72 8.35 -6.33
CA ILE A 319 24.39 9.53 -5.77
C ILE A 319 25.49 9.11 -4.78
N LYS A 320 25.18 8.20 -3.87
CA LYS A 320 26.13 7.69 -2.87
C LYS A 320 27.35 7.02 -3.51
N ALA A 321 27.15 6.24 -4.57
CA ALA A 321 28.25 5.63 -5.33
C ALA A 321 29.15 6.70 -5.99
N LYS A 322 28.57 7.69 -6.69
CA LYS A 322 29.33 8.82 -7.24
C LYS A 322 30.06 9.61 -6.14
N ALA A 323 29.42 9.79 -4.99
CA ALA A 323 30.01 10.44 -3.83
C ALA A 323 31.21 9.66 -3.25
N GLN A 324 31.14 8.33 -3.21
CA GLN A 324 32.25 7.47 -2.79
C GLN A 324 33.46 7.63 -3.71
N MET A 325 33.25 7.67 -5.03
CA MET A 325 34.32 7.92 -6.00
C MET A 325 34.99 9.28 -5.78
N ILE A 326 34.20 10.33 -5.53
CA ILE A 326 34.72 11.68 -5.23
C ILE A 326 35.51 11.67 -3.92
N ALA A 327 34.98 11.04 -2.86
CA ALA A 327 35.64 10.94 -1.57
C ALA A 327 36.97 10.17 -1.68
N ALA A 328 36.99 9.04 -2.38
CA ALA A 328 38.18 8.23 -2.60
C ALA A 328 39.28 9.02 -3.30
N TYR A 329 38.92 9.75 -4.37
CA TYR A 329 39.85 10.63 -5.08
C TYR A 329 40.40 11.75 -4.18
N LYS A 330 39.56 12.38 -3.35
CA LYS A 330 39.97 13.48 -2.47
C LYS A 330 40.79 13.04 -1.27
N LEU A 331 40.56 11.83 -0.78
CA LEU A 331 41.29 11.25 0.34
C LEU A 331 42.52 10.44 -0.11
N GLU A 332 42.74 10.31 -1.42
CA GLU A 332 43.85 9.58 -2.04
C GLU A 332 43.91 8.10 -1.61
N VAL A 333 42.74 7.43 -1.60
CA VAL A 333 42.59 6.02 -1.23
C VAL A 333 41.74 5.26 -2.25
N HIS A 334 41.68 3.94 -2.17
CA HIS A 334 40.73 3.16 -2.97
C HIS A 334 39.30 3.30 -2.42
N GLU A 335 38.29 3.14 -3.27
CA GLU A 335 36.88 3.17 -2.85
C GLU A 335 36.56 2.11 -1.79
N ASP A 336 37.19 0.93 -1.90
CA ASP A 336 37.06 -0.18 -0.95
C ASP A 336 37.70 0.09 0.42
N ASP A 337 38.58 1.10 0.51
CA ASP A 337 39.16 1.56 1.77
C ASP A 337 38.22 2.51 2.52
N LEU A 338 37.08 2.86 1.93
CA LEU A 338 36.08 3.73 2.56
C LEU A 338 34.96 2.94 3.23
N GLU A 339 34.44 3.49 4.32
CA GLU A 339 33.19 3.10 4.94
C GLU A 339 32.28 4.31 5.08
N PHE A 340 30.98 4.13 4.84
CA PHE A 340 30.00 5.19 5.01
C PHE A 340 29.55 5.24 6.47
N ASP A 341 29.73 6.39 7.11
CA ASP A 341 29.38 6.63 8.51
C ASP A 341 28.39 7.79 8.58
N ILE A 342 27.09 7.47 8.56
CA ILE A 342 25.94 8.37 8.71
C ILE A 342 25.82 9.47 7.63
N ASP A 343 26.79 10.38 7.56
CA ASP A 343 26.76 11.61 6.78
C ASP A 343 28.01 11.82 5.91
N GLY A 344 28.81 10.78 5.68
CA GLY A 344 30.01 10.88 4.87
C GLY A 344 30.79 9.57 4.77
N PHE A 345 31.99 9.66 4.20
CA PHE A 345 32.90 8.53 4.07
C PHE A 345 34.14 8.72 4.94
N ARG A 346 34.55 7.65 5.63
CA ARG A 346 35.80 7.57 6.41
C ARG A 346 36.72 6.52 5.82
N VAL A 347 38.02 6.70 5.97
CA VAL A 347 39.01 5.67 5.65
C VAL A 347 39.04 4.62 6.75
N LYS A 348 38.93 3.34 6.38
CA LYS A 348 38.97 2.20 7.31
C LYS A 348 40.29 2.21 8.09
N GLY A 349 40.18 2.22 9.42
CA GLY A 349 41.33 2.25 10.33
C GLY A 349 41.96 3.64 10.53
N LEU A 350 41.52 4.67 9.81
CA LEU A 350 41.98 6.06 9.92
C LEU A 350 40.77 7.02 9.98
N PRO A 351 39.96 6.99 11.06
CA PRO A 351 38.69 7.72 11.14
C PRO A 351 38.84 9.25 11.08
N GLU A 352 40.05 9.78 11.32
CA GLU A 352 40.42 11.18 11.13
C GLU A 352 40.51 11.61 9.67
N LYS A 353 40.66 10.65 8.74
CA LYS A 353 40.56 10.88 7.29
C LYS A 353 39.12 10.62 6.86
N PHE A 354 38.36 11.70 6.70
CA PHE A 354 36.96 11.62 6.31
C PHE A 354 36.57 12.77 5.39
N MET A 355 35.46 12.59 4.68
CA MET A 355 34.82 13.62 3.89
C MET A 355 33.31 13.55 4.10
N SER A 356 32.72 14.64 4.58
CA SER A 356 31.27 14.73 4.77
C SER A 356 30.55 14.78 3.42
N MET A 357 29.30 14.34 3.37
CA MET A 357 28.47 14.43 2.18
C MET A 357 28.27 15.88 1.73
N LYS A 358 28.25 16.83 2.67
CA LYS A 358 28.20 18.26 2.36
C LYS A 358 29.46 18.73 1.62
N ASP A 359 30.64 18.31 2.08
CA ASP A 359 31.91 18.64 1.40
C ASP A 359 31.99 17.95 0.04
N ILE A 360 31.46 16.73 -0.08
CA ILE A 360 31.38 15.99 -1.35
C ILE A 360 30.46 16.72 -2.33
N CYS A 361 29.31 17.22 -1.87
CA CYS A 361 28.42 18.06 -2.69
C CYS A 361 29.18 19.25 -3.26
N TRP A 362 29.97 19.97 -2.44
CA TRP A 362 30.80 21.06 -2.94
C TRP A 362 31.87 20.60 -3.94
N ALA A 363 32.59 19.54 -3.61
CA ALA A 363 33.66 19.00 -4.46
C ALA A 363 33.16 18.55 -5.83
N ALA A 364 31.92 18.03 -5.91
CA ALA A 364 31.29 17.64 -7.17
C ALA A 364 31.15 18.80 -8.17
N TYR A 365 31.07 20.05 -7.70
CA TYR A 365 30.99 21.23 -8.56
C TYR A 365 32.32 21.99 -8.66
N ASN A 366 33.08 22.06 -7.57
CA ASN A 366 34.29 22.89 -7.50
C ASN A 366 35.55 22.18 -8.00
N SER A 367 35.64 20.85 -7.84
CA SER A 367 36.89 20.12 -8.07
C SER A 367 36.64 18.63 -8.33
N VAL A 368 35.81 18.35 -9.32
CA VAL A 368 35.41 16.99 -9.71
C VAL A 368 36.63 16.16 -10.15
N PRO A 369 36.69 14.85 -9.82
CA PRO A 369 37.73 13.97 -10.33
C PRO A 369 37.81 13.98 -11.87
N PRO A 370 39.02 13.89 -12.48
CA PRO A 370 39.16 13.84 -13.93
C PRO A 370 38.34 12.71 -14.56
N GLY A 371 37.64 13.01 -15.66
CA GLY A 371 36.81 12.04 -16.38
C GLY A 371 35.41 11.82 -15.79
N MET A 372 35.05 12.50 -14.70
CA MET A 372 33.71 12.49 -14.12
C MET A 372 32.97 13.79 -14.44
N GLU A 373 31.67 13.69 -14.75
CA GLU A 373 30.83 14.86 -14.98
C GLU A 373 30.65 15.68 -13.69
N PRO A 374 30.72 17.03 -13.75
CA PRO A 374 30.39 17.89 -12.62
C PRO A 374 28.97 17.67 -12.07
N GLY A 375 28.76 18.09 -10.83
CA GLY A 375 27.48 17.99 -10.14
C GLY A 375 27.23 16.62 -9.50
N LEU A 376 26.16 16.52 -8.70
CA LEU A 376 25.82 15.32 -7.95
C LEU A 376 24.30 15.11 -7.98
N GLU A 377 23.86 14.27 -8.90
CA GLU A 377 22.44 14.02 -9.17
C GLU A 377 22.24 12.63 -9.76
N ALA A 378 21.02 12.10 -9.66
CA ALA A 378 20.66 10.84 -10.28
C ALA A 378 19.14 10.76 -10.52
N VAL A 379 18.79 9.94 -11.52
CA VAL A 379 17.41 9.56 -11.82
C VAL A 379 17.27 8.04 -11.73
N SER A 380 16.12 7.58 -11.23
CA SER A 380 15.73 6.17 -11.29
C SER A 380 14.27 6.03 -11.69
N TYR A 381 14.03 5.12 -12.63
CA TYR A 381 12.72 4.58 -12.95
C TYR A 381 12.71 3.14 -12.44
N TYR A 382 11.78 2.82 -11.54
CA TYR A 382 11.75 1.54 -10.85
C TYR A 382 10.58 0.70 -11.36
N ASP A 383 10.91 -0.36 -12.09
CA ASP A 383 10.01 -1.46 -12.42
C ASP A 383 10.07 -2.48 -11.27
N PRO A 384 9.01 -2.61 -10.44
CA PRO A 384 9.05 -3.49 -9.29
C PRO A 384 9.09 -4.97 -9.73
N PRO A 385 9.87 -5.84 -9.09
CA PRO A 385 9.95 -7.26 -9.46
C PRO A 385 8.69 -8.05 -9.08
N ASN A 386 7.99 -7.61 -8.03
CA ASN A 386 6.74 -8.12 -7.52
C ASN A 386 5.97 -6.98 -6.81
N MET A 387 4.75 -7.24 -6.39
CA MET A 387 4.03 -6.41 -5.41
C MET A 387 4.64 -6.59 -4.01
N THR A 388 4.21 -5.77 -3.06
CA THR A 388 4.44 -5.99 -1.62
C THR A 388 3.15 -6.44 -0.93
N TYR A 389 3.24 -7.34 0.05
CA TYR A 389 2.07 -7.96 0.67
C TYR A 389 2.01 -7.68 2.17
N PRO A 390 1.73 -6.41 2.57
CA PRO A 390 1.54 -6.10 3.98
C PRO A 390 0.34 -6.88 4.53
N PHE A 391 0.33 -7.11 5.84
CA PHE A 391 -0.72 -7.88 6.49
C PHE A 391 -1.12 -7.25 7.81
N GLY A 392 -2.27 -7.66 8.33
CA GLY A 392 -2.74 -7.14 9.60
C GLY A 392 -3.66 -8.08 10.36
N ALA A 393 -3.72 -7.87 11.67
CA ALA A 393 -4.55 -8.61 12.61
C ALA A 393 -5.43 -7.64 13.39
N TYR A 394 -6.68 -7.51 12.95
CA TYR A 394 -7.64 -6.55 13.48
C TYR A 394 -8.68 -7.27 14.34
N ILE A 395 -8.95 -6.73 15.53
CA ILE A 395 -9.99 -7.24 16.42
C ILE A 395 -10.88 -6.10 16.90
N CYS A 396 -12.18 -6.22 16.61
CA CYS A 396 -13.19 -5.27 17.02
C CYS A 396 -14.12 -5.91 18.05
N VAL A 397 -14.29 -5.26 19.20
CA VAL A 397 -15.30 -5.62 20.19
C VAL A 397 -16.41 -4.60 20.11
N MET A 398 -17.64 -5.07 19.94
CA MET A 398 -18.82 -4.22 19.89
C MET A 398 -19.96 -4.79 20.71
N THR A 399 -20.84 -3.91 21.17
CA THR A 399 -22.13 -4.28 21.71
C THR A 399 -23.25 -3.78 20.81
N ILE A 400 -24.38 -4.47 20.81
CA ILE A 400 -25.55 -4.15 20.00
C ILE A 400 -26.78 -4.27 20.88
N ASP A 401 -27.56 -3.20 20.97
CA ASP A 401 -28.90 -3.24 21.50
C ASP A 401 -29.82 -3.87 20.44
N VAL A 402 -30.38 -5.04 20.72
CA VAL A 402 -31.15 -5.79 19.71
C VAL A 402 -32.55 -5.21 19.47
N ASP A 403 -33.05 -4.35 20.36
CA ASP A 403 -34.39 -3.77 20.23
C ASP A 403 -34.37 -2.53 19.33
N THR A 404 -33.23 -1.82 19.28
CA THR A 404 -33.03 -0.62 18.46
C THR A 404 -32.10 -0.83 17.27
N GLY A 405 -31.25 -1.86 17.30
CA GLY A 405 -30.17 -2.07 16.33
C GLY A 405 -28.97 -1.14 16.52
N VAL A 406 -28.98 -0.27 17.53
CA VAL A 406 -27.87 0.65 17.82
C VAL A 406 -26.67 -0.18 18.30
N TYR A 407 -25.52 0.05 17.67
CA TYR A 407 -24.27 -0.61 18.04
C TYR A 407 -23.27 0.39 18.62
N LYS A 408 -22.39 -0.09 19.49
CA LYS A 408 -21.27 0.66 20.05
C LYS A 408 -19.98 -0.12 19.87
N VAL A 409 -18.99 0.47 19.21
CA VAL A 409 -17.63 -0.07 19.19
C VAL A 409 -17.01 0.17 20.56
N ARG A 410 -16.80 -0.90 21.31
CA ARG A 410 -16.19 -0.86 22.64
C ARG A 410 -14.68 -0.78 22.56
N ARG A 411 -14.09 -1.48 21.60
CA ARG A 411 -12.65 -1.51 21.36
C ARG A 411 -12.38 -1.87 19.91
N PHE A 412 -11.43 -1.18 19.29
CA PHE A 412 -10.87 -1.58 18.00
C PHE A 412 -9.35 -1.64 18.17
N TYR A 413 -8.77 -2.79 17.87
CA TYR A 413 -7.33 -2.98 17.84
C TYR A 413 -6.91 -3.29 16.41
N ALA A 414 -5.94 -2.53 15.92
CA ALA A 414 -5.35 -2.69 14.60
C ALA A 414 -3.84 -2.96 14.77
N LEU A 415 -3.39 -4.12 14.32
CA LEU A 415 -1.98 -4.38 14.07
C LEU A 415 -1.80 -4.45 12.56
N ASP A 416 -0.94 -3.58 12.05
CA ASP A 416 -0.45 -3.61 10.67
C ASP A 416 1.04 -3.91 10.66
N ASP A 417 1.44 -4.80 9.77
CA ASP A 417 2.82 -5.04 9.40
C ASP A 417 3.00 -4.67 7.93
N CYS A 418 3.70 -3.56 7.71
CA CYS A 418 4.08 -3.06 6.39
C CYS A 418 5.60 -3.16 6.16
N GLY A 419 6.27 -4.04 6.91
CA GLY A 419 7.73 -4.17 6.88
C GLY A 419 8.42 -2.97 7.52
N THR A 420 9.45 -2.44 6.85
CA THR A 420 10.23 -1.30 7.33
C THR A 420 9.39 -0.02 7.39
N ARG A 421 9.32 0.58 8.57
CA ARG A 421 8.48 1.75 8.85
C ARG A 421 9.28 3.03 8.66
N ILE A 422 9.02 3.75 7.56
CA ILE A 422 9.69 5.03 7.26
C ILE A 422 9.37 6.07 8.33
N ASN A 423 8.08 6.25 8.63
CA ASN A 423 7.63 7.22 9.62
C ASN A 423 6.44 6.64 10.42
N PRO A 424 6.68 6.16 11.66
CA PRO A 424 5.65 5.64 12.54
C PRO A 424 4.45 6.56 12.77
N MET A 425 4.66 7.88 12.85
CA MET A 425 3.61 8.87 13.11
C MET A 425 2.71 9.10 11.90
N ILE A 426 3.23 8.93 10.68
CA ILE A 426 2.43 9.07 9.44
C ILE A 426 1.66 7.78 9.14
N ILE A 427 2.15 6.64 9.62
CA ILE A 427 1.44 5.36 9.52
C ILE A 427 0.22 5.33 10.44
N GLU A 428 0.37 5.83 11.68
CA GLU A 428 -0.72 6.03 12.65
C GLU A 428 -1.69 7.14 12.21
#